data_AF-A0A6S7J9V1-F1
#
_entry.id   AF-A0A6S7J9V1-F1
#
_cell.length_a   1.000
_cell.length_b   1.000
_cell.length_c   1.000
_cell.angle_alpha   90.00
_cell.angle_beta   90.00
_cell.angle_gamma   90.00
#
_symmetry.space_group_name_H-M   'P 1'
#
loop_
_entity.id
_entity.type
_entity.pdbx_description
1 polymer ?
#
loop_
_entity_poly.entity_id
_entity_poly.type
_entity_poly.pdbx_seq_one_letter_code
_entity_poly.pdbx_strand_id
1 'polypeptide(L)'
;MESDALDTKLTQLEITVQRTEFVLTSARREQIKRHLEALEAISRETDECKRAVELKKIANKEELSEINKWHDEIDEKLNKADIEISRLEGWLNDKEKHEKFSAQEEQLKFELKLHETKLKLQTELTTNASPDTSNTTTIT
;
A
#
# COMPACT_ATOMS: atom_id res chain seq x y z
N MET A 1 12.32 -2.89 -36.22
CA MET A 1 11.57 -3.93 -35.49
C MET A 1 11.84 -3.90 -33.99
N GLU A 2 13.08 -4.05 -33.50
CA GLU A 2 13.35 -3.94 -32.04
C GLU A 2 13.38 -2.49 -31.52
N SER A 3 13.81 -1.51 -32.32
CA SER A 3 13.65 -0.08 -31.99
C SER A 3 12.16 0.27 -31.81
N ASP A 4 11.32 -0.18 -32.75
CA ASP A 4 9.87 0.03 -32.70
C ASP A 4 9.22 -0.62 -31.46
N ALA A 5 9.76 -1.75 -31.00
CA ALA A 5 9.30 -2.42 -29.78
C ALA A 5 9.63 -1.61 -28.53
N LEU A 6 10.85 -1.06 -28.43
CA LEU A 6 11.24 -0.18 -27.34
C LEU A 6 10.39 1.10 -27.32
N ASP A 7 10.18 1.75 -28.47
CA ASP A 7 9.36 2.97 -28.56
C ASP A 7 7.91 2.71 -28.15
N THR A 8 7.37 1.55 -28.56
CA THR A 8 6.04 1.09 -28.13
C THR A 8 5.98 0.90 -26.62
N LYS A 9 7.00 0.27 -26.02
CA LYS A 9 7.07 0.03 -24.58
C LYS A 9 7.26 1.31 -23.78
N LEU A 10 8.08 2.24 -24.25
CA LEU A 10 8.22 3.57 -23.64
C LEU A 10 6.91 4.35 -23.67
N THR A 11 6.16 4.27 -24.77
CA THR A 11 4.83 4.88 -24.86
C THR A 11 3.85 4.22 -23.89
N GLN A 12 3.87 2.89 -23.80
CA GLN A 12 3.04 2.13 -22.85
C GLN A 12 3.38 2.49 -21.39
N LEU A 13 4.67 2.63 -21.07
CA LEU A 13 5.17 3.04 -19.77
C LEU A 13 4.65 4.43 -19.41
N GLU A 14 4.83 5.40 -20.30
CA GLU A 14 4.39 6.78 -20.09
C GLU A 14 2.88 6.88 -19.85
N ILE A 15 2.07 6.21 -20.66
CA ILE A 15 0.61 6.17 -20.48
C ILE A 15 0.25 5.56 -19.11
N THR A 16 0.96 4.52 -18.69
CA THR A 16 0.67 3.83 -17.42
C THR A 16 1.05 4.68 -16.22
N VAL A 17 2.21 5.35 -16.28
CA VAL A 17 2.66 6.35 -15.29
C VAL A 17 1.64 7.48 -15.15
N GLN A 18 1.17 8.06 -16.26
CA GLN A 18 0.17 9.14 -16.23
C GLN A 18 -1.16 8.71 -15.60
N ARG A 19 -1.53 7.42 -15.72
CA ARG A 19 -2.75 6.87 -15.13
C ARG A 19 -2.65 6.61 -13.63
N THR A 20 -1.45 6.60 -13.05
CA THR A 20 -1.23 6.30 -11.63
C THR A 20 -2.03 7.21 -10.71
N GLU A 21 -2.05 8.52 -10.97
CA GLU A 21 -2.83 9.47 -10.16
C GLU A 21 -4.32 9.12 -10.13
N PHE A 22 -4.89 8.85 -11.31
CA PHE A 22 -6.29 8.45 -11.42
C PHE A 22 -6.57 7.15 -10.64
N VAL A 23 -5.68 6.17 -10.71
CA VAL A 23 -5.83 4.92 -9.97
C VAL A 23 -5.74 5.15 -8.46
N LEU A 24 -4.83 6.00 -7.99
CA LEU A 24 -4.72 6.35 -6.57
C LEU A 24 -6.00 7.05 -6.05
N THR A 25 -6.61 7.94 -6.85
CA THR A 25 -7.87 8.61 -6.44
C THR A 25 -9.04 7.65 -6.27
N SER A 26 -9.00 6.46 -6.90
CA SER A 26 -10.02 5.44 -6.70
C SER A 26 -10.05 4.90 -5.28
N ALA A 27 -8.92 4.95 -4.56
CA ALA A 27 -8.69 4.37 -3.23
C ALA A 27 -9.06 2.87 -3.11
N ARG A 28 -9.15 2.14 -4.23
CA ARG A 28 -9.48 0.71 -4.25
C ARG A 28 -8.21 -0.12 -4.22
N ARG A 29 -7.94 -0.78 -3.09
CA ARG A 29 -6.73 -1.62 -2.86
C ARG A 29 -6.45 -2.57 -4.03
N GLU A 30 -7.45 -3.31 -4.49
CA GLU A 30 -7.27 -4.29 -5.58
C GLU A 30 -7.03 -3.65 -6.95
N GLN A 31 -7.55 -2.44 -7.20
CA GLN A 31 -7.25 -1.71 -8.44
C GLN A 31 -5.82 -1.18 -8.42
N ILE A 32 -5.38 -0.68 -7.27
CA ILE A 32 -4.03 -0.17 -7.05
C ILE A 32 -3.00 -1.29 -7.18
N LYS A 33 -3.25 -2.48 -6.59
CA LYS A 33 -2.38 -3.66 -6.76
C LYS A 33 -2.22 -4.07 -8.22
N ARG A 34 -3.32 -4.22 -8.97
CA ARG A 34 -3.24 -4.59 -10.39
C ARG A 34 -2.50 -3.55 -11.22
N HIS A 35 -2.63 -2.27 -10.88
CA HIS A 35 -1.90 -1.20 -11.56
C HIS A 35 -0.42 -1.22 -11.23
N LEU A 36 -0.05 -1.48 -9.97
CA LEU A 36 1.33 -1.71 -9.55
C LEU A 36 1.96 -2.87 -10.33
N GLU A 37 1.33 -4.05 -10.33
CA GLU A 37 1.81 -5.23 -11.06
C GLU A 37 1.99 -4.95 -12.56
N ALA A 38 1.05 -4.21 -13.16
CA ALA A 38 1.15 -3.80 -14.56
C ALA A 38 2.33 -2.85 -14.82
N LEU A 39 2.53 -1.86 -13.94
CA LEU A 39 3.62 -0.89 -14.07
C LEU A 39 4.99 -1.58 -13.92
N GLU A 40 5.15 -2.47 -12.94
CA GLU A 40 6.36 -3.28 -12.76
C GLU A 40 6.66 -4.17 -13.98
N ALA A 41 5.63 -4.82 -14.52
CA ALA A 41 5.77 -5.65 -15.72
C ALA A 41 6.21 -4.82 -16.94
N ILE A 42 5.60 -3.66 -17.15
CA ILE A 42 5.95 -2.77 -18.28
C ILE A 42 7.36 -2.19 -18.11
N SER A 43 7.75 -1.80 -16.89
CA SER A 43 9.13 -1.34 -16.61
C SER A 43 10.15 -2.44 -16.95
N ARG A 44 9.92 -3.68 -16.50
CA ARG A 44 10.81 -4.81 -16.80
C ARG A 44 10.90 -5.10 -18.30
N GLU A 45 9.76 -5.14 -19.00
CA GLU A 45 9.72 -5.38 -20.45
C GLU A 45 10.40 -4.23 -21.23
N THR A 46 10.28 -2.99 -20.76
CA THR A 46 10.97 -1.83 -21.34
C THR A 46 12.47 -1.97 -21.20
N ASP A 47 12.95 -2.37 -20.02
CA ASP A 47 14.37 -2.60 -19.74
C ASP A 47 14.95 -3.79 -20.54
N GLU A 48 14.15 -4.84 -20.77
CA GLU A 48 14.50 -5.93 -21.69
C GLU A 48 14.65 -5.43 -23.14
N CYS A 49 13.72 -4.60 -23.63
CA CYS A 49 13.81 -3.99 -24.95
C CYS A 49 15.01 -3.04 -25.07
N LYS A 50 15.31 -2.28 -24.00
CA LYS A 50 16.49 -1.41 -23.92
C LYS A 50 17.76 -2.23 -24.15
N ARG A 51 17.97 -3.31 -23.40
CA ARG A 51 19.14 -4.21 -23.58
C ARG A 51 19.24 -4.77 -25.00
N ALA A 52 18.12 -5.14 -25.62
CA ALA A 52 18.11 -5.65 -26.99
C ALA A 52 18.58 -4.58 -28.01
N VAL A 53 18.10 -3.34 -27.86
CA VAL A 53 18.52 -2.22 -28.70
C VAL A 53 19.98 -1.84 -28.44
N GLU A 54 20.43 -1.84 -27.19
CA GLU A 54 21.82 -1.59 -26.80
C GLU A 54 22.78 -2.56 -27.50
N LEU A 55 22.49 -3.87 -27.45
CA LEU A 55 23.30 -4.90 -28.12
C LEU A 55 23.45 -4.62 -29.62
N LYS A 56 22.42 -4.09 -30.27
CA LYS A 56 22.48 -3.71 -31.68
C LYS A 56 23.32 -2.46 -31.93
N LYS A 57 23.18 -1.44 -31.09
CA LYS A 57 24.00 -0.22 -31.17
C LYS A 57 25.49 -0.57 -31.04
N ILE A 58 25.81 -1.45 -30.08
CA ILE A 58 27.18 -1.98 -29.89
C ILE A 58 27.63 -2.78 -31.12
N ALA A 59 26.79 -3.68 -31.66
CA ALA A 59 27.13 -4.47 -32.85
C ALA A 59 27.37 -3.59 -34.09
N ASN A 60 26.64 -2.48 -34.20
CA ASN A 60 26.80 -1.47 -35.25
C ASN A 60 28.01 -0.56 -35.04
N LYS A 61 28.74 -0.71 -33.92
CA LYS A 61 29.88 0.13 -33.53
C LYS A 61 29.50 1.61 -33.44
N GLU A 62 28.29 1.88 -32.95
CA GLU A 62 27.91 3.24 -32.58
C GLU A 62 28.87 3.78 -31.52
N GLU A 63 29.04 5.09 -31.51
CA GLU A 63 29.98 5.76 -30.62
C GLU A 63 29.48 5.69 -29.18
N LEU A 64 30.40 5.43 -28.24
CA LEU A 64 30.02 5.12 -26.85
C LEU A 64 29.32 6.30 -26.17
N SER A 65 29.69 7.54 -26.49
CA SER A 65 29.02 8.71 -25.92
C SER A 65 27.57 8.84 -26.41
N GLU A 66 27.29 8.53 -27.67
CA GLU A 66 25.92 8.45 -28.20
C GLU A 66 25.09 7.34 -27.54
N ILE A 67 25.69 6.16 -27.28
CA ILE A 67 25.01 5.07 -26.56
C ILE A 67 24.70 5.48 -25.11
N ASN A 68 25.65 6.11 -24.42
CA ASN A 68 25.45 6.56 -23.04
C ASN A 68 24.36 7.65 -22.94
N LYS A 69 24.39 8.62 -23.85
CA LYS A 69 23.35 9.66 -23.89
C LYS A 69 21.96 9.05 -24.10
N TRP A 70 21.84 8.08 -25.01
CA TRP A 70 20.60 7.35 -25.24
C TRP A 70 20.17 6.53 -24.01
N HIS A 71 21.10 5.94 -23.25
CA HIS A 71 20.81 5.31 -21.96
C HIS A 71 20.20 6.30 -20.97
N ASP A 72 20.83 7.46 -20.78
CA ASP A 72 20.38 8.47 -19.83
C ASP A 72 18.93 8.91 -20.13
N GLU A 73 18.59 9.08 -21.42
CA GLU A 73 17.23 9.45 -21.85
C GLU A 73 16.17 8.37 -21.51
N ILE A 74 16.53 7.10 -21.59
CA ILE A 74 15.63 5.99 -21.25
C ILE A 74 15.54 5.81 -19.74
N ASP A 75 16.67 5.90 -19.05
CA ASP A 75 16.74 5.74 -17.60
C ASP A 75 15.97 6.84 -16.87
N GLU A 76 15.90 8.05 -17.43
CA GLU A 76 15.02 9.09 -16.90
C GLU A 76 13.53 8.67 -16.92
N LYS A 77 13.09 7.98 -17.98
CA LYS A 77 11.71 7.52 -18.12
C LYS A 77 11.42 6.33 -17.19
N LEU A 78 12.36 5.39 -17.07
CA LEU A 78 12.25 4.27 -16.13
C LEU A 78 12.23 4.77 -14.68
N ASN A 79 13.09 5.74 -14.32
CA ASN A 79 13.10 6.32 -12.98
C ASN A 79 11.77 7.00 -12.61
N LYS A 80 11.09 7.63 -13.57
CA LYS A 80 9.73 8.16 -13.35
C LYS A 80 8.73 7.04 -13.02
N ALA A 81 8.84 5.89 -13.67
CA ALA A 81 8.01 4.74 -13.33
C ALA A 81 8.34 4.17 -11.94
N ASP A 82 9.63 4.08 -11.57
CA ASP A 82 10.06 3.58 -10.26
C ASP A 82 9.57 4.47 -9.10
N ILE A 83 9.52 5.79 -9.31
CA ILE A 83 8.92 6.73 -8.37
C ILE A 83 7.43 6.43 -8.15
N GLU A 84 6.68 6.21 -9.23
CA GLU A 84 5.25 5.89 -9.13
C GLU A 84 4.99 4.49 -8.55
N ILE A 85 5.85 3.50 -8.85
CA ILE A 85 5.84 2.18 -8.20
C ILE A 85 5.98 2.35 -6.69
N SER A 86 7.02 3.07 -6.25
CA SER A 86 7.28 3.34 -4.82
C SER A 86 6.09 4.03 -4.15
N ARG A 87 5.42 4.94 -4.87
CA ARG A 87 4.24 5.66 -4.39
C ARG A 87 3.04 4.71 -4.20
N LEU A 88 2.81 3.80 -5.14
CA LEU A 88 1.73 2.80 -5.06
C LEU A 88 1.98 1.81 -3.91
N GLU A 89 3.21 1.34 -3.74
CA GLU A 89 3.61 0.48 -2.62
C GLU A 89 3.40 1.17 -1.27
N GLY A 90 3.84 2.42 -1.16
CA GLY A 90 3.64 3.26 0.03
C GLY A 90 2.17 3.37 0.40
N TRP A 91 1.31 3.65 -0.58
CA TRP A 91 -0.14 3.72 -0.37
C TRP A 91 -0.72 2.40 0.15
N LEU A 92 -0.32 1.26 -0.44
CA LEU A 92 -0.82 -0.06 -0.03
C LEU A 92 -0.39 -0.44 1.39
N ASN A 93 0.85 -0.10 1.75
CA ASN A 93 1.38 -0.33 3.08
C ASN A 93 0.69 0.54 4.14
N ASP A 94 0.49 1.82 3.84
CA ASP A 94 -0.21 2.74 4.74
C ASP A 94 -1.66 2.33 4.96
N LYS A 95 -2.34 1.89 3.89
CA LYS A 95 -3.70 1.35 3.98
C LYS A 95 -3.75 0.13 4.90
N GLU A 96 -2.79 -0.79 4.78
CA GLU A 96 -2.71 -1.99 5.61
C GLU A 96 -2.42 -1.67 7.09
N LYS A 97 -1.49 -0.74 7.36
CA LYS A 97 -1.20 -0.28 8.72
C LYS A 97 -2.44 0.35 9.37
N HIS A 98 -3.16 1.17 8.61
CA HIS A 98 -4.37 1.82 9.12
C HIS A 98 -5.47 0.82 9.45
N GLU A 99 -5.70 -0.18 8.59
CA GLU A 99 -6.65 -1.27 8.85
C GLU A 99 -6.27 -2.08 10.10
N LYS A 100 -4.99 -2.43 10.26
CA LYS A 100 -4.50 -3.13 11.46
C LYS A 100 -4.68 -2.30 12.74
N PHE A 101 -4.34 -1.02 12.69
CA PHE A 101 -4.49 -0.12 13.83
C PHE A 101 -5.96 0.04 14.23
N SER A 102 -6.85 0.22 13.26
CA SER A 102 -8.29 0.31 13.50
C SER A 102 -8.85 -0.96 14.16
N ALA A 103 -8.45 -2.13 13.67
CA ALA A 103 -8.87 -3.40 14.25
C ALA A 103 -8.37 -3.58 15.70
N GLN A 104 -7.12 -3.20 15.98
CA GLN A 104 -6.57 -3.23 17.33
C GLN A 104 -7.28 -2.26 18.28
N GLU A 105 -7.62 -1.06 17.79
CA GLU A 105 -8.36 -0.07 18.58
C GLU A 105 -9.77 -0.55 18.92
N GLU A 106 -10.48 -1.14 17.95
CA GLU A 106 -11.80 -1.75 18.18
C GLU A 106 -11.74 -2.89 19.19
N GLN A 107 -10.72 -3.76 19.09
CA GLN A 107 -10.51 -4.84 20.05
C GLN A 107 -10.28 -4.30 21.46
N LEU A 108 -9.42 -3.28 21.62
CA LEU A 108 -9.15 -2.68 22.92
C LEU A 108 -10.40 -2.03 23.52
N LYS A 109 -11.21 -1.34 22.69
CA LYS A 109 -12.50 -0.77 23.11
C LYS A 109 -13.46 -1.85 23.61
N PHE A 110 -13.52 -2.99 22.93
CA PHE A 110 -14.35 -4.11 23.35
C PHE A 110 -13.87 -4.70 24.69
N GLU A 111 -12.57 -4.91 24.86
CA GLU A 111 -11.98 -5.42 26.10
C GLU A 111 -12.21 -4.48 27.29
N LEU A 112 -12.03 -3.17 27.09
CA LEU A 112 -12.34 -2.15 28.10
C LEU A 112 -13.80 -2.19 28.53
N LYS A 113 -14.71 -2.25 27.56
CA LYS A 113 -16.16 -2.31 27.83
C LYS A 113 -16.55 -3.60 28.55
N LEU A 114 -15.94 -4.72 28.19
CA LEU A 114 -16.14 -6.00 28.87
C LEU A 114 -15.68 -5.93 30.33
N HIS A 115 -14.49 -5.36 30.57
CA HIS A 115 -13.95 -5.18 31.91
C HIS A 115 -14.81 -4.25 32.77
N GLU A 116 -15.24 -3.11 32.23
CA GLU A 116 -16.14 -2.17 32.91
C GLU A 116 -17.47 -2.83 33.27
N THR A 117 -18.07 -3.59 32.34
CA THR A 117 -19.33 -4.31 32.58
C THR A 117 -19.18 -5.36 33.68
N LYS A 118 -18.06 -6.11 33.68
CA LYS A 118 -17.75 -7.10 34.71
C LYS A 118 -17.63 -6.46 36.10
N LEU A 119 -16.96 -5.31 36.20
CA LEU A 119 -16.85 -4.58 37.46
C LEU A 119 -18.21 -4.12 37.96
N LYS A 120 -19.06 -3.53 37.10
CA LYS A 120 -20.41 -3.09 37.48
C LYS A 120 -21.25 -4.24 38.05
N LEU A 121 -21.28 -5.39 37.36
CA LEU A 121 -22.00 -6.58 37.85
C LEU A 121 -21.44 -7.08 39.18
N GLN A 122 -20.12 -7.09 39.35
CA GLN A 122 -19.50 -7.49 40.61
C GLN A 122 -19.89 -6.54 41.75
N THR A 123 -19.90 -5.23 41.50
CA THR A 123 -20.35 -4.24 42.49
C THR A 123 -21.84 -4.37 42.82
N GLU A 124 -22.70 -4.63 41.83
CA GLU A 124 -24.13 -4.84 42.07
C GLU A 124 -24.40 -6.09 42.92
N LEU A 125 -23.65 -7.18 42.66
CA LEU A 125 -23.74 -8.41 43.44
C LEU A 125 -23.29 -8.22 44.90
N THR A 126 -22.20 -7.47 45.16
CA THR A 126 -21.77 -7.18 46.53
C THR A 126 -22.67 -6.19 47.25
N THR A 127 -23.27 -5.23 46.54
CA THR A 127 -24.18 -4.24 47.12
C THR A 127 -25.54 -4.86 47.47
N ASN A 128 -26.07 -5.76 46.63
CA ASN A 128 -27.33 -6.47 46.88
C ASN A 128 -27.21 -7.63 47.90
N ALA A 129 -25.99 -8.10 48.20
CA ALA A 129 -25.74 -9.14 49.21
C ALA A 129 -25.62 -8.59 50.65
N SER A 130 -25.84 -7.29 50.87
CA SER A 130 -25.94 -6.71 52.21
C SER A 130 -27.42 -6.51 52.59
N PRO A 131 -28.05 -7.46 53.32
CA PRO A 131 -29.38 -7.24 53.86
C PRO A 131 -29.29 -6.39 55.14
N ASP A 132 -30.29 -5.52 55.29
CA ASP A 132 -30.67 -4.84 56.52
C ASP A 132 -30.48 -5.71 57.78
N THR A 133 -29.62 -5.26 58.69
CA THR A 133 -29.77 -5.54 60.12
C THR A 133 -30.18 -4.25 60.82
N SER A 134 -31.46 -3.91 60.72
CA SER A 134 -32.12 -3.05 61.69
C SER A 134 -33.60 -3.35 61.68
N ASN A 135 -34.09 -4.02 62.72
CA ASN A 135 -35.35 -3.67 63.37
C ASN A 135 -35.41 -4.22 64.81
N THR A 136 -35.44 -3.24 65.71
CA THR A 136 -35.77 -3.17 67.14
C THR A 136 -36.83 -4.14 67.68
N THR A 137 -36.66 -4.63 68.92
CA THR A 137 -37.74 -4.74 69.93
C THR A 137 -37.16 -4.70 71.35
N THR A 138 -37.35 -3.56 72.03
CA THR A 138 -37.41 -3.41 73.50
C THR A 138 -38.72 -4.03 74.02
N ILE A 139 -38.75 -4.58 75.24
CA ILE A 139 -39.88 -4.91 76.18
C ILE A 139 -39.38 -6.13 77.00
N THR A 140 -39.34 -6.21 78.33
CA THR A 140 -39.63 -5.37 79.51
C THR A 140 -38.79 -5.94 80.65
#